data_AF-A0A7R9JLK7-F1
#
_entry.id   AF-A0A7R9JLK7-F1
#
_cell.length_a   1.000
_cell.length_b   1.000
_cell.length_c   1.000
_cell.angle_alpha   90.00
_cell.angle_beta   90.00
_cell.angle_gamma   90.00
#
_symmetry.space_group_name_H-M   'P 1'
#
loop_
_entity.id
_entity.type
_entity.pdbx_description
1 polymer ?
#
loop_
_entity_poly.entity_id
_entity_poly.type
_entity_poly.pdbx_seq_one_letter_code
_entity_poly.pdbx_strand_id
1 'polypeptide(L)'
;PIAGHANLCPQSISTKPQELEILLSTVKHEILHALGFSVSLYAFYRDPEGNPLTPRGDTGRPQLNERLQTRQWSERVVRSTVRQGWSVRSGRVDREVTMMVTPKVLEEVRRHFNCPVLEGAELEDQGEEGTALTHWEKRVFENEAMTGTHTQNPVYSRITLALMEDTGWYKANYSMAQPLDWGRNYGCDFAMKSCKDWMDNRTASGESIHPFCNKVKRDPLETECTIDRSSVALCNLVEHQEKLPLLYQNFVSIPHVPPGKENYYGGSVTLADYCPYIQEFTWRSNNIVVRGSHCQYLENNPSECVTSTWRTT
;
A
#
# COMPACT_ATOMS: atom_id res chain seq x y z
N PRO A 1 -6.71 -4.20 24.01
CA PRO A 1 -5.96 -5.48 24.00
C PRO A 1 -5.03 -5.55 25.20
N ILE A 2 -4.99 -6.68 25.92
CA ILE A 2 -4.18 -6.82 27.15
C ILE A 2 -2.89 -7.62 26.86
N ALA A 3 -2.98 -8.61 25.99
CA ALA A 3 -1.85 -9.41 25.55
C ALA A 3 -1.94 -9.64 24.03
N GLY A 4 -0.77 -9.74 23.41
CA GLY A 4 -0.57 -10.10 22.01
C GLY A 4 0.79 -10.76 21.88
N HIS A 5 1.05 -11.42 20.75
CA HIS A 5 2.34 -12.04 20.48
C HIS A 5 2.77 -11.69 19.07
N ALA A 6 4.08 -11.47 18.90
CA ALA A 6 4.73 -11.35 17.60
C ALA A 6 5.97 -12.25 17.66
N ASN A 7 6.22 -13.02 16.61
CA ASN A 7 7.36 -13.93 16.55
C ASN A 7 8.31 -13.48 15.46
N LEU A 8 9.59 -13.32 15.80
CA LEU A 8 10.63 -12.91 14.87
C LEU A 8 11.55 -14.10 14.61
N CYS A 9 11.70 -14.48 13.34
CA CYS A 9 12.62 -15.54 12.96
C CYS A 9 14.07 -15.07 13.19
N PRO A 10 14.87 -15.73 14.04
CA PRO A 10 16.22 -15.27 14.38
C PRO A 10 17.14 -15.14 13.17
N GLN A 11 16.92 -15.96 12.14
CA GLN A 11 17.71 -15.98 10.90
C GLN A 11 17.43 -14.77 10.00
N SER A 12 16.30 -14.09 10.19
CA SER A 12 15.89 -12.90 9.45
C SER A 12 16.33 -11.60 10.13
N ILE A 13 16.90 -11.69 11.34
CA ILE A 13 17.38 -10.52 12.09
C ILE A 13 18.77 -10.14 11.57
N SER A 14 18.86 -8.98 10.95
CA SER A 14 20.11 -8.40 10.51
C SER A 14 20.42 -7.11 11.25
N THR A 15 21.72 -6.89 11.50
CA THR A 15 22.24 -5.69 12.14
C THR A 15 22.72 -4.64 11.13
N LYS A 16 22.63 -4.92 9.82
CA LYS A 16 22.95 -3.92 8.79
C LYS A 16 21.96 -2.76 8.88
N PRO A 17 22.40 -1.49 8.82
CA PRO A 17 21.54 -0.33 9.05
C PRO A 17 20.25 -0.32 8.19
N GLN A 18 20.37 -0.62 6.90
CA GLN A 18 19.24 -0.64 5.96
C GLN A 18 18.23 -1.76 6.28
N GLU A 19 18.73 -2.94 6.64
CA GLU A 19 17.90 -4.09 6.99
C GLU A 19 17.28 -3.91 8.39
N LEU A 20 17.94 -3.18 9.30
CA LEU A 20 17.45 -2.85 10.63
C LEU A 20 16.26 -1.89 10.60
N GLU A 21 16.27 -0.86 9.75
CA GLU A 21 15.14 0.07 9.61
C GLU A 21 13.87 -0.66 9.13
N ILE A 22 14.03 -1.52 8.12
CA ILE A 22 12.95 -2.38 7.62
C ILE A 22 12.46 -3.31 8.73
N LEU A 23 13.38 -3.99 9.44
CA LEU A 23 13.03 -4.88 10.56
C LEU A 23 12.25 -4.16 11.66
N LEU A 24 12.70 -2.96 12.07
CA LEU A 24 12.01 -2.16 13.07
C LEU A 24 10.60 -1.77 12.61
N SER A 25 10.43 -1.47 11.32
CA SER A 25 9.10 -1.23 10.77
C SER A 25 8.24 -2.49 10.77
N THR A 26 8.76 -3.64 10.34
CA THR A 26 8.01 -4.90 10.40
C THR A 26 7.60 -5.24 11.84
N VAL A 27 8.46 -5.02 12.83
CA VAL A 27 8.10 -5.21 14.24
C VAL A 27 6.94 -4.31 14.66
N LYS A 28 6.99 -3.02 14.29
CA LYS A 28 5.90 -2.06 14.59
C LYS A 28 4.60 -2.47 13.89
N HIS A 29 4.67 -2.95 12.65
CA HIS A 29 3.53 -3.47 11.88
C HIS A 29 2.84 -4.63 12.62
N GLU A 30 3.60 -5.65 13.04
CA GLU A 30 3.05 -6.78 13.80
C GLU A 30 2.47 -6.37 15.16
N ILE A 31 3.10 -5.38 15.82
CA ILE A 31 2.57 -4.80 17.05
C ILE A 31 1.22 -4.11 16.79
N LEU A 32 1.05 -3.38 15.69
CA LEU A 32 -0.22 -2.72 15.36
C LEU A 32 -1.35 -3.72 15.11
N HIS A 33 -1.07 -4.88 14.52
CA HIS A 33 -2.05 -5.96 14.43
C HIS A 33 -2.49 -6.43 15.82
N ALA A 34 -1.53 -6.71 16.71
CA ALA A 34 -1.82 -7.12 18.08
C ALA A 34 -2.58 -6.06 18.89
N LEU A 35 -2.35 -4.78 18.59
CA LEU A 35 -2.98 -3.65 19.29
C LEU A 35 -4.36 -3.30 18.74
N GLY A 36 -4.70 -3.59 17.49
CA GLY A 36 -6.05 -3.31 17.02
C GLY A 36 -6.36 -3.45 15.55
N PHE A 37 -5.35 -3.39 14.67
CA PHE A 37 -5.60 -3.54 13.23
C PHE A 37 -5.67 -5.03 12.86
N SER A 38 -6.74 -5.70 13.28
CA SER A 38 -6.95 -7.12 13.00
C SER A 38 -8.44 -7.40 12.83
N VAL A 39 -8.77 -8.26 11.87
CA VAL A 39 -10.14 -8.73 11.61
C VAL A 39 -10.79 -9.33 12.87
N SER A 40 -10.01 -9.96 13.74
CA SER A 40 -10.47 -10.51 15.02
C SER A 40 -10.93 -9.45 16.04
N LEU A 41 -10.53 -8.20 15.84
CA LEU A 41 -10.69 -7.08 16.76
C LEU A 41 -11.72 -6.05 16.31
N TYR A 42 -12.06 -5.96 15.02
CA TYR A 42 -13.00 -4.96 14.47
C TYR A 42 -14.37 -4.96 15.16
N ALA A 43 -14.90 -6.14 15.45
CA ALA A 43 -16.17 -6.24 16.15
C ALA A 43 -16.13 -5.61 17.55
N PHE A 44 -14.94 -5.44 18.15
CA PHE A 44 -14.77 -4.92 19.51
C PHE A 44 -14.57 -3.41 19.60
N TYR A 45 -14.50 -2.69 18.47
CA TYR A 45 -14.31 -1.24 18.45
C TYR A 45 -15.46 -0.51 19.16
N ARG A 46 -15.13 0.68 19.68
CA ARG A 46 -16.02 1.52 20.47
C ARG A 46 -16.01 2.96 19.95
N ASP A 47 -17.12 3.65 20.13
CA ASP A 47 -17.19 5.10 19.89
C ASP A 47 -16.45 5.87 21.01
N PRO A 48 -16.25 7.20 20.86
CA PRO A 48 -15.55 8.02 21.85
C PRO A 48 -16.19 8.01 23.25
N GLU A 49 -17.49 7.73 23.35
CA GLU A 49 -18.23 7.58 24.60
C GLU A 49 -18.05 6.18 25.22
N GLY A 50 -17.36 5.28 24.54
CA GLY A 50 -17.07 3.92 24.98
C GLY A 50 -18.18 2.92 24.65
N ASN A 51 -19.21 3.29 23.89
CA ASN A 51 -20.26 2.36 23.47
C ASN A 51 -19.75 1.46 22.35
N PRO A 52 -20.14 0.18 22.31
CA PRO A 52 -19.81 -0.71 21.20
C PRO A 52 -20.29 -0.18 19.84
N LEU A 53 -19.41 -0.14 18.84
CA LEU A 53 -19.81 0.14 17.46
C LEU A 53 -20.63 -1.02 16.86
N THR A 54 -20.36 -2.23 17.35
CA THR A 54 -21.03 -3.47 16.91
C THR A 54 -21.95 -3.98 18.02
N PRO A 55 -23.19 -4.41 17.70
CA PRO A 55 -24.12 -4.98 18.67
C PRO A 55 -23.51 -6.12 19.50
N ARG A 56 -23.95 -6.24 20.75
CA ARG A 56 -23.55 -7.30 21.68
C ARG A 56 -24.74 -8.21 21.94
N GLY A 57 -24.51 -9.53 21.95
CA GLY A 57 -25.51 -10.48 22.42
C GLY A 57 -25.54 -10.56 23.95
N ASP A 58 -26.33 -11.49 24.49
CA ASP A 58 -26.55 -11.66 25.94
C ASP A 58 -25.27 -11.90 26.74
N THR A 59 -24.25 -12.48 26.10
CA THR A 59 -22.93 -12.72 26.70
C THR A 59 -22.03 -11.48 26.76
N GLY A 60 -22.51 -10.32 26.29
CA GLY A 60 -21.72 -9.10 26.15
C GLY A 60 -20.68 -9.15 25.03
N ARG A 61 -20.70 -10.20 24.19
CA ARG A 61 -19.78 -10.39 23.06
C ARG A 61 -20.51 -10.21 21.71
N PRO A 62 -19.82 -9.74 20.67
CA PRO A 62 -20.35 -9.78 19.30
C PRO A 62 -20.63 -11.21 18.83
N GLN A 63 -21.55 -11.33 17.87
CA GLN A 63 -21.92 -12.61 17.27
C GLN A 63 -20.71 -13.26 16.58
N LEU A 64 -20.69 -14.58 16.53
CA LEU A 64 -19.67 -15.32 15.80
C LEU A 64 -20.06 -15.41 14.33
N ASN A 65 -19.13 -15.10 13.43
CA ASN A 65 -19.24 -15.41 12.02
C ASN A 65 -18.53 -16.76 11.79
N GLU A 66 -19.31 -17.82 11.53
CA GLU A 66 -18.80 -19.17 11.33
C GLU A 66 -17.98 -19.32 10.04
N ARG A 67 -18.24 -18.49 9.03
CA ARG A 67 -17.48 -18.53 7.76
C ARG A 67 -16.07 -17.98 7.93
N LEU A 68 -15.95 -16.88 8.67
CA LEU A 68 -14.68 -16.18 8.90
C LEU A 68 -13.96 -16.64 10.18
N GLN A 69 -14.57 -17.56 10.95
CA GLN A 69 -14.06 -18.02 12.25
C GLN A 69 -13.71 -16.87 13.21
N THR A 70 -14.43 -15.75 13.11
CA THR A 70 -14.15 -14.50 13.83
C THR A 70 -15.45 -13.86 14.33
N ARG A 71 -15.33 -12.78 15.10
CA ARG A 71 -16.49 -12.02 15.55
C ARG A 71 -17.00 -11.11 14.44
N GLN A 72 -18.31 -11.17 14.17
CA GLN A 72 -18.96 -10.33 13.18
C GLN A 72 -18.92 -8.87 13.62
N TRP A 73 -18.31 -8.01 12.81
CA TRP A 73 -18.38 -6.56 12.95
C TRP A 73 -19.67 -6.00 12.34
N SER A 74 -20.00 -4.75 12.66
CA SER A 74 -21.11 -4.03 12.02
C SER A 74 -20.65 -3.17 10.84
N GLU A 75 -21.62 -2.77 10.02
CA GLU A 75 -21.47 -1.80 8.91
C GLU A 75 -20.99 -0.40 9.36
N ARG A 76 -20.89 -0.13 10.67
CA ARG A 76 -20.27 1.08 11.21
C ARG A 76 -18.75 0.99 11.30
N VAL A 77 -18.19 -0.21 11.21
CA VAL A 77 -16.74 -0.46 11.31
C VAL A 77 -16.17 -0.75 9.94
N VAL A 78 -16.65 -1.82 9.31
CA VAL A 78 -16.24 -2.23 7.98
C VAL A 78 -17.49 -2.45 7.13
N ARG A 79 -17.45 -1.92 5.90
CA ARG A 79 -18.55 -1.98 4.94
C ARG A 79 -18.02 -2.25 3.54
N SER A 80 -18.71 -3.09 2.79
CA SER A 80 -18.44 -3.32 1.37
C SER A 80 -19.35 -2.45 0.49
N THR A 81 -18.84 -2.00 -0.65
CA THR A 81 -19.60 -1.27 -1.67
C THR A 81 -19.11 -1.66 -3.05
N VAL A 82 -19.91 -1.39 -4.08
CA VAL A 82 -19.54 -1.68 -5.46
C VAL A 82 -19.13 -0.40 -6.18
N ARG A 83 -17.88 -0.35 -6.65
CA ARG A 83 -17.40 0.63 -7.62
C ARG A 83 -17.92 0.25 -9.00
N GLN A 84 -18.90 1.02 -9.47
CA GLN A 84 -19.50 0.85 -10.79
C GLN A 84 -18.58 1.38 -11.89
N GLY A 85 -18.51 0.66 -13.00
CA GLY A 85 -17.81 1.14 -14.19
C GLY A 85 -16.28 1.19 -14.05
N TRP A 86 -15.69 0.28 -13.26
CA TRP A 86 -14.25 0.09 -13.10
C TRP A 86 -13.58 -0.23 -14.44
N SER A 87 -12.69 0.64 -14.92
CA SER A 87 -12.05 0.45 -16.22
C SER A 87 -11.01 -0.67 -16.22
N VAL A 88 -11.13 -1.54 -17.21
CA VAL A 88 -10.22 -2.64 -17.51
C VAL A 88 -9.88 -2.61 -18.99
N ARG A 89 -8.90 -3.41 -19.43
CA ARG A 89 -8.46 -3.46 -20.84
C ARG A 89 -9.62 -3.66 -21.82
N SER A 90 -10.59 -4.52 -21.51
CA SER A 90 -11.68 -4.88 -22.43
C SER A 90 -12.98 -4.11 -22.19
N GLY A 91 -12.98 -3.03 -21.40
CA GLY A 91 -14.18 -2.23 -21.13
C GLY A 91 -14.31 -1.83 -19.67
N ARG A 92 -15.50 -2.01 -19.10
CA ARG A 92 -15.80 -1.66 -17.71
C ARG A 92 -16.47 -2.82 -17.00
N VAL A 93 -16.15 -3.00 -15.73
CA VAL A 93 -16.72 -4.03 -14.85
C VAL A 93 -17.15 -3.41 -13.52
N ASP A 94 -17.88 -4.18 -12.73
CA ASP A 94 -18.18 -3.83 -11.35
C ASP A 94 -17.12 -4.43 -10.44
N ARG A 95 -16.66 -3.65 -9.47
CA ARG A 95 -15.69 -4.10 -8.45
C ARG A 95 -16.27 -3.92 -7.06
N GLU A 96 -16.38 -4.99 -6.31
CA GLU A 96 -16.65 -4.90 -4.87
C GLU A 96 -15.37 -4.45 -4.15
N VAL A 97 -15.49 -3.47 -3.27
CA VAL A 97 -14.39 -2.98 -2.41
C VAL A 97 -14.87 -2.98 -0.97
N THR A 98 -14.00 -3.39 -0.06
CA THR A 98 -14.30 -3.40 1.38
C THR A 98 -13.51 -2.29 2.06
N MET A 99 -14.17 -1.51 2.92
CA MET A 99 -13.58 -0.32 3.52
C MET A 99 -13.76 -0.27 5.04
N MET A 100 -12.76 0.27 5.73
CA MET A 100 -12.90 0.79 7.08
C MET A 100 -13.63 2.13 7.04
N VAL A 101 -14.80 2.21 7.68
CA VAL A 101 -15.71 3.37 7.60
C VAL A 101 -15.86 4.11 8.94
N THR A 102 -14.94 3.86 9.87
CA THR A 102 -14.95 4.49 11.19
C THR A 102 -14.66 6.00 11.09
N PRO A 103 -15.14 6.82 12.04
CA PRO A 103 -15.21 8.28 11.86
C PRO A 103 -13.86 8.97 11.63
N LYS A 104 -12.80 8.65 12.38
CA LYS A 104 -11.49 9.27 12.22
C LYS A 104 -10.77 8.78 10.98
N VAL A 105 -10.86 7.49 10.67
CA VAL A 105 -10.33 6.94 9.41
C VAL A 105 -10.96 7.67 8.23
N LEU A 106 -12.30 7.80 8.22
CA LEU A 106 -13.04 8.52 7.20
C LEU A 106 -12.62 9.99 7.07
N GLU A 107 -12.47 10.69 8.19
CA GLU A 107 -11.97 12.07 8.25
C GLU A 107 -10.59 12.19 7.59
N GLU A 108 -9.64 11.33 7.99
CA GLU A 108 -8.26 11.41 7.52
C GLU A 108 -8.09 10.97 6.06
N VAL A 109 -8.82 9.98 5.56
CA VAL A 109 -8.73 9.60 4.13
C VAL A 109 -9.35 10.65 3.21
N ARG A 110 -10.48 11.27 3.61
CA ARG A 110 -11.06 12.39 2.84
C ARG A 110 -10.10 13.56 2.77
N ARG A 111 -9.44 13.88 3.89
CA ARG A 111 -8.41 14.92 3.98
C ARG A 111 -7.17 14.56 3.16
N HIS A 112 -6.72 13.32 3.20
CA HIS A 112 -5.52 12.83 2.50
C HIS A 112 -5.69 12.90 0.98
N PHE A 113 -6.75 12.27 0.45
CA PHE A 113 -7.00 12.25 -0.98
C PHE A 113 -7.61 13.57 -1.51
N ASN A 114 -8.10 14.46 -0.63
CA ASN A 114 -8.94 15.61 -1.02
C ASN A 114 -10.22 15.15 -1.78
N CYS A 115 -10.91 14.17 -1.22
CA CYS A 115 -12.14 13.61 -1.78
C CYS A 115 -13.27 13.58 -0.73
N PRO A 116 -14.18 14.57 -0.70
CA PRO A 116 -15.19 14.68 0.37
C PRO A 116 -16.29 13.61 0.30
N VAL A 117 -16.47 12.98 -0.85
CA VAL A 117 -17.50 11.94 -1.07
C VAL A 117 -17.00 10.52 -0.78
N LEU A 118 -15.71 10.33 -0.50
CA LEU A 118 -15.14 9.02 -0.19
C LEU A 118 -15.84 8.41 1.04
N GLU A 119 -16.16 7.12 1.01
CA GLU A 119 -16.99 6.47 2.04
C GLU A 119 -16.19 5.80 3.16
N GLY A 120 -14.88 5.61 2.97
CA GLY A 120 -13.97 4.98 3.92
C GLY A 120 -12.57 4.76 3.34
N ALA A 121 -11.72 4.07 4.10
CA ALA A 121 -10.39 3.63 3.66
C ALA A 121 -10.46 2.21 3.13
N GLU A 122 -10.02 1.96 1.90
CA GLU A 122 -10.02 0.62 1.31
C GLU A 122 -9.07 -0.32 2.08
N LEU A 123 -9.59 -1.51 2.37
CA LEU A 123 -8.86 -2.62 2.96
C LEU A 123 -8.44 -3.57 1.84
N GLU A 124 -7.27 -4.17 2.00
CA GLU A 124 -6.69 -5.13 1.07
C GLU A 124 -7.67 -6.27 0.76
N ASP A 125 -7.87 -6.55 -0.53
CA ASP A 125 -8.78 -7.60 -1.03
C ASP A 125 -8.04 -8.79 -1.67
N GLN A 126 -6.71 -8.73 -1.77
CA GLN A 126 -5.86 -9.78 -2.31
C GLN A 126 -4.94 -10.41 -1.24
N GLY A 127 -4.25 -11.48 -1.63
CA GLY A 127 -3.33 -12.23 -0.78
C GLY A 127 -3.96 -13.46 -0.11
N GLU A 128 -3.26 -14.00 0.88
CA GLU A 128 -3.73 -15.17 1.64
C GLU A 128 -4.69 -14.75 2.77
N GLU A 129 -5.24 -15.71 3.52
CA GLU A 129 -6.21 -15.50 4.61
C GLU A 129 -5.70 -14.53 5.70
N GLY A 130 -4.38 -14.32 5.80
CA GLY A 130 -3.75 -13.35 6.71
C GLY A 130 -3.55 -11.93 6.16
N THR A 131 -3.76 -11.70 4.86
CA THR A 131 -3.48 -10.42 4.19
C THR A 131 -4.74 -9.61 3.93
N ALA A 132 -5.78 -10.26 3.42
CA ALA A 132 -7.04 -9.57 3.12
C ALA A 132 -7.72 -9.05 4.40
N LEU A 133 -8.30 -7.86 4.33
CA LEU A 133 -9.02 -7.16 5.41
C LEU A 133 -8.19 -6.76 6.64
N THR A 134 -6.96 -7.24 6.80
CA THR A 134 -6.04 -6.90 7.91
C THR A 134 -5.09 -5.76 7.58
N HIS A 135 -5.04 -5.34 6.31
CA HIS A 135 -4.15 -4.32 5.78
C HIS A 135 -4.91 -3.25 5.00
N TRP A 136 -4.26 -2.11 4.80
CA TRP A 136 -4.71 -1.11 3.83
C TRP A 136 -4.49 -1.58 2.39
N GLU A 137 -5.42 -1.22 1.51
CA GLU A 137 -5.34 -1.49 0.06
C GLU A 137 -4.08 -0.84 -0.54
N LYS A 138 -3.18 -1.66 -1.04
CA LYS A 138 -1.86 -1.17 -1.47
C LYS A 138 -1.94 -0.28 -2.70
N ARG A 139 -2.91 -0.45 -3.60
CA ARG A 139 -3.08 0.42 -4.77
C ARG A 139 -3.23 1.90 -4.38
N VAL A 140 -4.00 2.20 -3.33
CA VAL A 140 -4.29 3.59 -2.92
C VAL A 140 -3.43 4.10 -1.78
N PHE A 141 -2.72 3.23 -1.06
CA PHE A 141 -1.90 3.61 0.09
C PHE A 141 -0.40 3.26 -0.02
N GLU A 142 0.00 2.42 -0.97
CA GLU A 142 1.37 1.99 -1.31
C GLU A 142 2.35 1.81 -0.15
N ASN A 143 3.08 2.85 0.24
CA ASN A 143 4.09 2.81 1.30
C ASN A 143 3.54 3.14 2.69
N GLU A 144 2.23 3.21 2.87
CA GLU A 144 1.64 3.19 4.21
C GLU A 144 2.08 1.91 4.94
N ALA A 145 2.53 2.08 6.18
CA ALA A 145 3.19 1.04 6.95
C ALA A 145 2.32 -0.20 7.20
N MET A 146 0.99 -0.10 7.12
CA MET A 146 0.03 -1.18 7.30
C MET A 146 -0.54 -1.73 5.98
N THR A 147 0.17 -1.56 4.86
CA THR A 147 -0.08 -2.34 3.63
C THR A 147 0.56 -3.73 3.73
N GLY A 148 0.02 -4.73 3.03
CA GLY A 148 0.40 -6.15 3.19
C GLY A 148 1.79 -6.55 2.65
N THR A 149 2.57 -5.62 2.10
CA THR A 149 3.95 -5.90 1.69
C THR A 149 4.81 -4.64 1.66
N HIS A 150 6.08 -4.77 2.06
CA HIS A 150 7.07 -3.70 2.04
C HIS A 150 7.72 -3.57 0.66
N THR A 151 7.52 -2.42 0.02
CA THR A 151 8.03 -2.12 -1.32
C THR A 151 8.94 -0.90 -1.37
N GLN A 152 8.80 0.00 -0.40
CA GLN A 152 9.51 1.27 -0.25
C GLN A 152 9.57 1.63 1.25
N ASN A 153 10.13 2.81 1.57
CA ASN A 153 10.19 3.31 2.94
C ASN A 153 8.79 3.40 3.59
N PRO A 154 8.52 2.65 4.67
CA PRO A 154 7.21 2.58 5.30
C PRO A 154 6.85 3.85 6.07
N VAL A 155 5.61 4.32 5.88
CA VAL A 155 5.07 5.56 6.45
C VAL A 155 3.96 5.25 7.44
N TYR A 156 4.18 5.58 8.71
CA TYR A 156 3.15 5.55 9.75
C TYR A 156 2.31 6.81 9.67
N SER A 157 1.29 6.76 8.82
CA SER A 157 0.51 7.93 8.44
C SER A 157 -0.55 8.30 9.48
N ARG A 158 -1.19 9.45 9.26
CA ARG A 158 -2.38 9.84 10.03
C ARG A 158 -3.54 8.85 9.89
N ILE A 159 -3.59 8.06 8.80
CA ILE A 159 -4.65 7.09 8.54
C ILE A 159 -4.53 5.90 9.49
N THR A 160 -3.34 5.32 9.65
CA THR A 160 -3.11 4.24 10.63
C THR A 160 -3.32 4.73 12.05
N LEU A 161 -2.84 5.95 12.39
CA LEU A 161 -3.12 6.52 13.71
C LEU A 161 -4.61 6.72 13.96
N ALA A 162 -5.37 7.13 12.95
CA ALA A 162 -6.82 7.25 13.03
C ALA A 162 -7.53 5.93 13.26
N LEU A 163 -7.09 4.85 12.61
CA LEU A 163 -7.62 3.51 12.89
C LEU A 163 -7.37 3.13 14.35
N MET A 164 -6.16 3.39 14.86
CA MET A 164 -5.84 3.09 16.25
C MET A 164 -6.71 3.92 17.22
N GLU A 165 -6.99 5.19 16.93
CA GLU A 165 -7.92 6.00 17.72
C GLU A 165 -9.36 5.48 17.65
N ASP A 166 -9.84 5.13 16.44
CA ASP A 166 -11.19 4.60 16.20
C ASP A 166 -11.43 3.20 16.80
N THR A 167 -10.39 2.51 17.27
CA THR A 167 -10.59 1.32 18.11
C THR A 167 -11.36 1.65 19.40
N GLY A 168 -11.28 2.90 19.85
CA GLY A 168 -11.79 3.38 21.14
C GLY A 168 -10.91 2.97 22.33
N TRP A 169 -9.70 2.47 22.08
CA TRP A 169 -8.76 2.03 23.14
C TRP A 169 -7.58 2.98 23.34
N TYR A 170 -7.30 3.80 22.33
CA TYR A 170 -6.14 4.68 22.29
C TYR A 170 -6.56 6.10 21.94
N LYS A 171 -5.72 7.06 22.31
CA LYS A 171 -5.78 8.43 21.82
C LYS A 171 -4.52 8.67 21.02
N ALA A 172 -4.65 8.99 19.73
CA ALA A 172 -3.50 9.15 18.87
C ALA A 172 -2.88 10.53 19.04
N ASN A 173 -1.55 10.59 19.09
CA ASN A 173 -0.83 11.84 18.92
C ASN A 173 -0.48 12.04 17.44
N TYR A 174 -1.36 12.73 16.71
CA TYR A 174 -1.19 12.97 15.28
C TYR A 174 0.02 13.85 14.91
N SER A 175 0.68 14.54 15.86
CA SER A 175 1.94 15.26 15.58
C SER A 175 3.10 14.30 15.30
N MET A 176 2.97 13.02 15.67
CA MET A 176 3.96 11.98 15.40
C MET A 176 3.73 11.28 14.06
N ALA A 177 2.64 11.60 13.35
CA ALA A 177 2.35 11.01 12.07
C ALA A 177 3.36 11.45 11.01
N GLN A 178 3.81 10.51 10.20
CA GLN A 178 4.63 10.80 9.04
C GLN A 178 3.76 11.25 7.85
N PRO A 179 4.26 12.14 6.98
CA PRO A 179 3.55 12.53 5.78
C PRO A 179 3.52 11.35 4.80
N LEU A 180 2.31 10.95 4.39
CA LEU A 180 2.12 10.06 3.25
C LEU A 180 1.93 10.95 2.01
N ASP A 181 2.81 10.83 1.02
CA ASP A 181 2.70 11.60 -0.22
C ASP A 181 1.91 10.84 -1.29
N TRP A 182 1.94 9.50 -1.26
CA TRP A 182 1.18 8.66 -2.18
C TRP A 182 -0.32 8.97 -2.12
N GLY A 183 -0.90 9.36 -3.25
CA GLY A 183 -2.33 9.68 -3.34
C GLY A 183 -2.74 11.05 -2.78
N ARG A 184 -1.81 11.80 -2.18
CA ARG A 184 -2.16 13.04 -1.48
C ARG A 184 -2.70 14.09 -2.44
N ASN A 185 -3.90 14.60 -2.15
CA ASN A 185 -4.64 15.57 -2.95
C ASN A 185 -4.95 15.14 -4.40
N TYR A 186 -4.91 13.84 -4.72
CA TYR A 186 -5.18 13.34 -6.07
C TYR A 186 -6.67 13.24 -6.41
N GLY A 187 -7.54 13.50 -5.45
CA GLY A 187 -8.98 13.56 -5.63
C GLY A 187 -9.65 12.19 -5.72
N CYS A 188 -10.96 12.23 -5.95
CA CYS A 188 -11.80 11.03 -5.98
C CYS A 188 -11.47 10.09 -7.14
N ASP A 189 -10.97 10.62 -8.26
CA ASP A 189 -10.59 9.80 -9.42
C ASP A 189 -9.47 8.82 -9.09
N PHE A 190 -8.50 9.23 -8.27
CA PHE A 190 -7.43 8.33 -7.81
C PHE A 190 -7.95 7.29 -6.81
N ALA A 191 -8.71 7.75 -5.81
CA ALA A 191 -9.15 6.91 -4.71
C ALA A 191 -10.18 5.86 -5.15
N MET A 192 -11.13 6.24 -6.02
CA MET A 192 -12.34 5.45 -6.28
C MET A 192 -12.37 4.73 -7.64
N LYS A 193 -11.42 5.02 -8.54
CA LYS A 193 -11.37 4.41 -9.89
C LYS A 193 -10.12 3.55 -10.06
N SER A 194 -10.08 2.83 -11.18
CA SER A 194 -8.93 2.02 -11.57
C SER A 194 -7.69 2.88 -11.83
N CYS A 195 -6.50 2.31 -11.63
CA CYS A 195 -5.27 2.97 -12.07
C CYS A 195 -5.23 3.16 -13.59
N LYS A 196 -5.95 2.33 -14.36
CA LYS A 196 -6.18 2.54 -15.78
C LYS A 196 -6.89 3.86 -16.05
N ASP A 197 -8.02 4.13 -15.39
CA ASP A 197 -8.76 5.39 -15.54
C ASP A 197 -7.89 6.59 -15.19
N TRP A 198 -7.10 6.49 -14.11
CA TRP A 198 -6.14 7.52 -13.73
C TRP A 198 -5.12 7.79 -14.85
N MET A 199 -4.44 6.74 -15.33
CA MET A 199 -3.40 6.86 -16.36
C MET A 199 -3.97 7.39 -17.67
N ASP A 200 -5.13 6.90 -18.10
CA ASP A 200 -5.80 7.34 -19.32
C ASP A 200 -6.20 8.82 -19.24
N ASN A 201 -6.80 9.25 -18.12
CA ASN A 201 -7.28 10.63 -17.96
C ASN A 201 -6.12 11.63 -17.89
N ARG A 202 -5.05 11.29 -17.16
CA ARG A 202 -3.82 12.09 -17.08
C ARG A 202 -3.15 12.19 -18.46
N THR A 203 -3.04 11.06 -19.17
CA THR A 203 -2.47 11.04 -20.53
C THR A 203 -3.27 11.91 -21.50
N ALA A 204 -4.61 11.81 -21.47
CA ALA A 204 -5.50 12.62 -22.31
C ALA A 204 -5.39 14.12 -22.01
N SER A 205 -5.09 14.48 -20.76
CA SER A 205 -4.90 15.86 -20.31
C SER A 205 -3.45 16.36 -20.48
N GLY A 206 -2.53 15.54 -21.00
CA GLY A 206 -1.10 15.87 -21.10
C GLY A 206 -0.40 16.01 -19.74
N GLU A 207 -0.99 15.46 -18.68
CA GLU A 207 -0.44 15.46 -17.33
C GLU A 207 0.38 14.20 -17.05
N SER A 208 1.20 14.26 -16.00
CA SER A 208 1.95 13.08 -15.56
C SER A 208 1.01 11.97 -15.06
N ILE A 209 1.27 10.74 -15.48
CA ILE A 209 0.57 9.54 -15.00
C ILE A 209 1.06 9.06 -13.62
N HIS A 210 2.10 9.71 -13.06
CA HIS A 210 2.58 9.39 -11.72
C HIS A 210 1.43 9.46 -10.69
N PRO A 211 1.45 8.56 -9.70
CA PRO A 211 2.58 7.72 -9.29
C PRO A 211 2.66 6.38 -10.05
N PHE A 212 1.64 6.06 -10.84
CA PHE A 212 1.64 4.91 -11.74
C PHE A 212 2.56 5.12 -12.94
N CYS A 213 2.83 4.06 -13.69
CA CYS A 213 3.75 4.09 -14.82
C CYS A 213 3.39 3.08 -15.91
N ASN A 214 3.95 3.22 -17.11
CA ASN A 214 3.66 2.33 -18.24
C ASN A 214 4.92 1.90 -19.00
N LYS A 215 6.08 1.90 -18.33
CA LYS A 215 7.37 1.60 -18.94
C LYS A 215 7.86 0.21 -18.58
N VAL A 216 8.08 -0.64 -19.58
CA VAL A 216 8.70 -1.95 -19.36
C VAL A 216 10.20 -1.79 -19.19
N LYS A 217 10.80 -2.56 -18.28
CA LYS A 217 12.25 -2.61 -18.09
C LYS A 217 12.93 -3.06 -19.39
N ARG A 218 13.86 -2.24 -19.89
CA ARG A 218 14.62 -2.47 -21.13
C ARG A 218 16.08 -2.05 -20.95
N ASP A 219 16.89 -2.35 -21.95
CA ASP A 219 18.27 -1.87 -22.08
C ASP A 219 18.31 -0.74 -23.13
N PRO A 220 18.80 0.48 -22.81
CA PRO A 220 19.29 0.93 -21.51
C PRO A 220 18.18 1.07 -20.46
N LEU A 221 18.54 0.82 -19.20
CA LEU A 221 17.61 0.93 -18.08
C LEU A 221 17.15 2.38 -17.92
N GLU A 222 15.85 2.61 -18.06
CA GLU A 222 15.24 3.90 -17.73
C GLU A 222 14.96 3.98 -16.24
N THR A 223 15.65 4.91 -15.58
CA THR A 223 15.44 5.24 -14.17
C THR A 223 14.88 6.64 -14.02
N GLU A 224 14.19 6.87 -12.92
CA GLU A 224 13.68 8.17 -12.52
C GLU A 224 13.80 8.36 -11.00
N CYS A 225 13.44 9.52 -10.49
CA CYS A 225 13.46 9.77 -9.04
C CYS A 225 12.10 9.45 -8.43
N THR A 226 12.10 9.03 -7.17
CA THR A 226 10.88 9.05 -6.35
C THR A 226 10.34 10.48 -6.20
N ILE A 227 9.07 10.63 -5.82
CA ILE A 227 8.39 11.93 -5.70
C ILE A 227 9.12 12.85 -4.71
N ASP A 228 9.57 12.30 -3.59
CA ASP A 228 10.34 12.97 -2.55
C ASP A 228 11.83 13.13 -2.90
N ARG A 229 12.27 12.58 -4.04
CA ARG A 229 13.65 12.56 -4.54
C ARG A 229 14.64 11.92 -3.56
N SER A 230 14.16 11.05 -2.69
CA SER A 230 15.00 10.34 -1.73
C SER A 230 15.69 9.12 -2.33
N SER A 231 15.17 8.57 -3.43
CA SER A 231 15.68 7.37 -4.08
C SER A 231 15.60 7.44 -5.61
N VAL A 232 16.48 6.66 -6.26
CA VAL A 232 16.33 6.30 -7.68
C VAL A 232 15.34 5.14 -7.78
N ALA A 233 14.46 5.18 -8.76
CA ALA A 233 13.37 4.24 -8.91
C ALA A 233 13.17 3.84 -10.37
N LEU A 234 12.37 2.79 -10.56
CA LEU A 234 12.02 2.22 -11.86
C LEU A 234 10.54 1.87 -11.88
N CYS A 235 9.96 1.83 -13.07
CA CYS A 235 8.61 1.29 -13.23
C CYS A 235 8.62 -0.22 -12.95
N ASN A 236 7.82 -0.68 -11.98
CA ASN A 236 7.74 -2.10 -11.63
C ASN A 236 6.81 -2.92 -12.56
N LEU A 237 6.61 -2.44 -13.79
CA LEU A 237 5.86 -3.15 -14.82
C LEU A 237 6.67 -4.33 -15.37
N VAL A 238 6.07 -5.52 -15.33
CA VAL A 238 6.68 -6.78 -15.77
C VAL A 238 5.72 -7.59 -16.64
N GLU A 239 6.27 -8.52 -17.41
CA GLU A 239 5.51 -9.59 -18.08
C GLU A 239 5.31 -10.75 -17.11
N HIS A 240 4.07 -11.19 -16.93
CA HIS A 240 3.70 -12.36 -16.14
C HIS A 240 3.66 -13.61 -17.03
N GLN A 241 3.91 -14.78 -16.43
CA GLN A 241 3.88 -16.05 -17.17
C GLN A 241 2.47 -16.38 -17.69
N GLU A 242 1.46 -16.03 -16.90
CA GLU A 242 0.05 -16.27 -17.21
C GLU A 242 -0.68 -14.95 -17.48
N LYS A 243 -1.82 -15.06 -18.17
CA LYS A 243 -2.70 -13.91 -18.38
C LYS A 243 -3.20 -13.40 -17.04
N LEU A 244 -3.16 -12.09 -16.85
CA LEU A 244 -3.74 -11.46 -15.67
C LEU A 244 -5.27 -11.62 -15.68
N PRO A 245 -5.90 -11.80 -14.50
CA PRO A 245 -7.35 -11.75 -14.38
C PRO A 245 -7.92 -10.46 -14.97
N LEU A 246 -9.14 -10.53 -15.52
CA LEU A 246 -9.74 -9.42 -16.27
C LEU A 246 -9.76 -8.11 -15.47
N LEU A 247 -10.04 -8.20 -14.16
CA LEU A 247 -10.09 -7.06 -13.24
C LEU A 247 -8.78 -6.27 -13.15
N TYR A 248 -7.65 -6.93 -13.40
CA TYR A 248 -6.30 -6.40 -13.21
C TYR A 248 -5.57 -6.13 -14.54
N GLN A 249 -6.26 -6.25 -15.68
CA GLN A 249 -5.69 -5.89 -16.98
C GLN A 249 -5.79 -4.37 -17.18
N ASN A 250 -4.74 -3.66 -16.77
CA ASN A 250 -4.76 -2.19 -16.65
C ASN A 250 -4.40 -1.42 -17.93
N PHE A 251 -4.09 -2.10 -19.05
CA PHE A 251 -3.56 -1.48 -20.26
C PHE A 251 -4.30 -1.88 -21.54
N VAL A 252 -4.59 -0.90 -22.39
CA VAL A 252 -5.02 -1.15 -23.79
C VAL A 252 -3.80 -1.27 -24.71
N SER A 253 -2.78 -0.45 -24.45
CA SER A 253 -1.50 -0.47 -25.15
C SER A 253 -0.39 -0.10 -24.17
N ILE A 254 0.79 -0.70 -24.34
CA ILE A 254 1.99 -0.37 -23.55
C ILE A 254 3.10 -0.02 -24.53
N PRO A 255 3.82 1.10 -24.34
CA PRO A 255 4.98 1.44 -25.16
C PRO A 255 5.97 0.26 -25.24
N HIS A 256 6.40 -0.05 -26.46
CA HIS A 256 7.37 -1.13 -26.75
C HIS A 256 6.88 -2.56 -26.47
N VAL A 257 5.59 -2.77 -26.21
CA VAL A 257 4.97 -4.11 -26.13
C VAL A 257 4.15 -4.37 -27.40
N PRO A 258 4.28 -5.54 -28.05
CA PRO A 258 3.48 -5.88 -29.22
C PRO A 258 1.97 -5.90 -28.91
N PRO A 259 1.12 -5.41 -29.83
CA PRO A 259 -0.33 -5.46 -29.66
C PRO A 259 -0.84 -6.88 -29.36
N GLY A 260 -1.74 -6.99 -28.38
CA GLY A 260 -2.34 -8.27 -27.99
C GLY A 260 -1.60 -9.03 -26.89
N LYS A 261 -0.47 -8.49 -26.40
CA LYS A 261 0.27 -9.02 -25.25
C LYS A 261 -0.03 -8.30 -23.94
N GLU A 262 -0.77 -7.19 -23.94
CA GLU A 262 -0.94 -6.32 -22.77
C GLU A 262 -1.62 -7.03 -21.59
N ASN A 263 -2.42 -8.05 -21.86
CA ASN A 263 -3.06 -8.88 -20.86
C ASN A 263 -2.10 -9.77 -20.03
N TYR A 264 -0.82 -9.84 -20.41
CA TYR A 264 0.24 -10.46 -19.62
C TYR A 264 1.04 -9.43 -18.81
N TYR A 265 0.80 -8.14 -18.99
CA TYR A 265 1.59 -7.08 -18.34
C TYR A 265 0.83 -6.41 -17.21
N GLY A 266 1.52 -6.25 -16.08
CA GLY A 266 1.03 -5.52 -14.92
C GLY A 266 2.18 -5.24 -13.95
N GLY A 267 1.88 -4.51 -12.88
CA GLY A 267 2.82 -4.32 -11.78
C GLY A 267 3.28 -5.67 -11.20
N SER A 268 4.53 -5.74 -10.76
CA SER A 268 5.09 -6.94 -10.14
C SER A 268 4.56 -7.21 -8.73
N VAL A 269 3.90 -6.23 -8.13
CA VAL A 269 3.31 -6.31 -6.79
C VAL A 269 1.83 -6.63 -6.95
N THR A 270 1.45 -7.86 -6.61
CA THR A 270 0.07 -8.35 -6.78
C THR A 270 -0.92 -7.48 -6.03
N LEU A 271 -0.69 -7.27 -4.72
CA LEU A 271 -1.51 -6.48 -3.78
C LEU A 271 -1.82 -5.05 -4.23
N ALA A 272 -1.07 -4.50 -5.19
CA ALA A 272 -1.37 -3.19 -5.75
C ALA A 272 -2.32 -3.28 -6.96
N ASP A 273 -3.20 -4.29 -7.02
CA ASP A 273 -4.09 -4.58 -8.14
C ASP A 273 -3.39 -4.76 -9.50
N TYR A 274 -2.14 -5.21 -9.47
CA TYR A 274 -1.24 -5.20 -10.63
C TYR A 274 -1.13 -3.81 -11.31
N CYS A 275 -1.43 -2.73 -10.60
CA CYS A 275 -1.16 -1.37 -11.05
C CYS A 275 0.34 -1.12 -10.95
N PRO A 276 1.04 -0.89 -12.06
CA PRO A 276 2.47 -0.61 -12.01
C PRO A 276 2.72 0.83 -11.55
N TYR A 277 3.77 1.00 -10.76
CA TYR A 277 4.17 2.28 -10.18
C TYR A 277 5.68 2.40 -10.08
N ILE A 278 6.13 3.62 -9.78
CA ILE A 278 7.54 3.93 -9.59
C ILE A 278 7.99 3.37 -8.25
N GLN A 279 8.87 2.38 -8.32
CA GLN A 279 9.33 1.62 -7.17
C GLN A 279 10.84 1.71 -7.03
N GLU A 280 11.30 1.94 -5.80
CA GLU A 280 12.69 1.76 -5.39
C GLU A 280 13.22 0.35 -5.72
N PHE A 281 14.53 0.23 -5.89
CA PHE A 281 15.15 -1.05 -6.19
C PHE A 281 16.46 -1.26 -5.44
N THR A 282 16.85 -2.52 -5.33
CA THR A 282 18.11 -2.92 -4.70
C THR A 282 18.97 -3.66 -5.72
N TRP A 283 20.26 -3.34 -5.76
CA TRP A 283 21.24 -4.12 -6.49
C TRP A 283 21.60 -5.35 -5.66
N ARG A 284 21.41 -6.53 -6.25
CA ARG A 284 21.79 -7.80 -5.64
C ARG A 284 22.94 -8.43 -6.42
N SER A 285 23.91 -8.99 -5.71
CA SER A 285 24.97 -9.84 -6.26
C SER A 285 24.96 -11.16 -5.49
N ASN A 286 24.89 -12.29 -6.20
CA ASN A 286 24.74 -13.62 -5.59
C ASN A 286 23.62 -13.70 -4.54
N ASN A 287 22.48 -13.06 -4.83
CA ASN A 287 21.31 -12.98 -3.95
C ASN A 287 21.50 -12.19 -2.63
N ILE A 288 22.65 -11.54 -2.45
CA ILE A 288 22.92 -10.64 -1.33
C ILE A 288 22.68 -9.20 -1.82
N VAL A 289 21.94 -8.42 -1.04
CA VAL A 289 21.79 -6.98 -1.30
C VAL A 289 23.15 -6.31 -1.14
N VAL A 290 23.63 -5.71 -2.24
CA VAL A 290 24.91 -5.00 -2.31
C VAL A 290 24.70 -3.51 -2.08
N ARG A 291 23.63 -2.94 -2.62
CA ARG A 291 23.34 -1.51 -2.57
C ARG A 291 21.84 -1.26 -2.73
N GLY A 292 21.29 -0.28 -2.01
CA GLY A 292 19.92 0.21 -2.24
C GLY A 292 19.94 1.45 -3.13
N SER A 293 18.77 1.88 -3.64
CA SER A 293 18.66 3.07 -4.49
C SER A 293 18.46 4.39 -3.74
N HIS A 294 18.41 4.34 -2.41
CA HIS A 294 18.24 5.51 -1.56
C HIS A 294 19.49 6.38 -1.50
N CYS A 295 19.32 7.67 -1.76
CA CYS A 295 20.40 8.64 -1.88
C CYS A 295 21.07 9.01 -0.55
N GLN A 296 20.44 8.76 0.61
CA GLN A 296 20.94 9.21 1.91
C GLN A 296 21.78 8.16 2.66
N TYR A 297 21.72 6.90 2.23
CA TYR A 297 22.52 5.85 2.84
C TYR A 297 23.98 5.98 2.41
N LEU A 298 24.88 6.04 3.39
CA LEU A 298 26.32 6.21 3.17
C LEU A 298 26.90 5.09 2.31
N GLU A 299 26.38 3.86 2.45
CA GLU A 299 26.80 2.71 1.65
C GLU A 299 26.43 2.85 0.17
N ASN A 300 25.46 3.71 -0.13
CA ASN A 300 25.05 4.04 -1.49
C ASN A 300 25.81 5.22 -2.07
N ASN A 301 26.84 5.76 -1.39
CA ASN A 301 27.76 6.72 -2.00
C ASN A 301 28.86 5.99 -2.79
N PRO A 302 29.42 6.60 -3.85
CA PRO A 302 30.63 6.06 -4.46
C PRO A 302 31.71 5.93 -3.38
N SER A 303 32.40 4.79 -3.34
CA SER A 303 33.58 4.63 -2.49
C SER A 303 34.54 5.79 -2.76
N GLU A 304 35.11 6.40 -1.72
CA GLU A 304 36.11 7.46 -1.87
C GLU A 304 37.05 7.11 -3.03
N CYS A 305 37.05 7.94 -4.07
CA CYS A 305 37.94 7.75 -5.18
C CYS A 305 39.35 7.60 -4.63
N VAL A 306 40.01 6.48 -4.96
CA VAL A 306 41.47 6.49 -5.06
C VAL A 306 41.78 7.71 -5.91
N THR A 307 42.38 8.73 -5.28
CA THR A 307 42.84 9.93 -5.96
C THR A 307 43.93 9.51 -6.94
N SER A 308 43.55 9.03 -8.11
CA SER A 308 44.43 9.10 -9.28
C SER A 308 44.55 10.58 -9.58
N THR A 309 45.64 11.17 -9.12
CA THR A 309 46.10 12.51 -9.49
C THR A 309 45.97 12.68 -11.01
N TRP A 310 44.91 13.34 -11.46
CA TRP A 310 44.87 13.92 -12.79
C TRP A 310 45.83 15.11 -12.76
N ARG A 311 47.09 14.88 -13.15
CA ARG A 311 47.97 15.97 -13.52
C ARG A 311 47.47 16.53 -14.84
N THR A 312 46.96 17.75 -14.79
CA THR A 312 46.87 18.61 -15.97
C THR A 312 48.29 18.91 -16.45
N THR A 313 48.63 18.45 -17.65
CA THR A 313 49.64 19.08 -18.52
C THR A 313 48.92 19.94 -19.54
#